data_AF-A7VTA8-F1
#
_entry.id   AF-A7VTA8-F1
#
_cell.length_a   1.000
_cell.length_b   1.000
_cell.length_c   1.000
_cell.angle_alpha   90.00
_cell.angle_beta   90.00
_cell.angle_gamma   90.00
#
_symmetry.space_group_name_H-M   'P 1'
#
loop_
_entity.id
_entity.type
_entity.pdbx_description
1 polymer ?
#
loop_
_entity_poly.entity_id
_entity_poly.type
_entity_poly.pdbx_seq_one_letter_code
_entity_poly.pdbx_strand_id
1 'polypeptide(L)' 'MKVKYNGDYYKVRLHKGNVYDVISVENGWYEIMGEDGDQGFFPPDDFEIVE' A
#
# COMPACT_ATOMS: atom_id res chain seq x y z
N MET A 1 10.61 -3.91 0.58
CA MET A 1 9.48 -4.77 0.19
C MET A 1 8.61 -3.95 -0.74
N LYS A 2 8.23 -4.51 -1.87
CA LYS A 2 7.27 -3.90 -2.80
C LYS A 2 5.98 -4.69 -2.81
N VAL A 3 4.88 -3.96 -2.85
CA VAL A 3 3.53 -4.54 -2.85
C VAL A 3 2.70 -3.96 -3.97
N LYS A 4 1.93 -4.82 -4.64
CA LYS A 4 0.92 -4.42 -5.62
C LYS A 4 -0.42 -4.29 -4.93
N TYR A 5 -1.07 -3.14 -5.08
CA TYR A 5 -2.40 -2.92 -4.52
C TYR A 5 -3.48 -3.53 -5.43
N ASN A 6 -4.31 -4.42 -4.88
CA ASN A 6 -5.39 -5.12 -5.57
C ASN A 6 -6.79 -4.70 -5.09
N GLY A 7 -6.88 -3.87 -4.05
CA GLY A 7 -8.13 -3.39 -3.46
C GLY A 7 -8.80 -2.25 -4.24
N ASP A 8 -10.00 -1.88 -3.78
CA ASP A 8 -10.82 -0.80 -4.36
C ASP A 8 -11.22 0.28 -3.31
N TYR A 9 -11.03 0.01 -2.01
CA TYR A 9 -11.47 0.90 -0.92
C TYR A 9 -10.64 2.19 -0.86
N TYR A 10 -9.31 2.07 -0.93
CA TYR A 10 -8.37 3.19 -0.86
C TYR A 10 -8.09 3.87 -2.20
N LYS A 11 -8.98 3.74 -3.20
CA LYS A 11 -8.81 4.24 -4.58
C LYS A 11 -8.52 5.74 -4.74
N VAL A 12 -8.66 6.52 -3.67
CA VAL A 12 -8.32 7.95 -3.64
C VAL A 12 -6.86 8.22 -3.26
N ARG A 13 -6.15 7.22 -2.71
CA ARG A 13 -4.72 7.29 -2.34
C ARG A 13 -3.87 6.22 -3.03
N LEU A 14 -4.46 5.05 -3.31
CA LEU A 14 -3.80 3.90 -3.94
C LEU A 14 -4.63 3.41 -5.13
N HIS A 15 -4.01 3.29 -6.30
CA HIS A 15 -4.67 2.84 -7.52
C HIS A 15 -4.43 1.34 -7.75
N LYS A 16 -5.52 0.62 -8.02
CA LYS A 16 -5.49 -0.82 -8.26
C LYS A 16 -4.55 -1.17 -9.41
N GLY A 17 -3.64 -2.11 -9.15
CA GLY A 17 -2.61 -2.56 -10.07
C GLY A 17 -1.26 -1.85 -9.92
N ASN A 18 -1.19 -0.71 -9.23
CA ASN A 18 0.06 -0.01 -8.97
C ASN A 18 0.90 -0.74 -7.93
N VAL A 19 2.22 -0.61 -8.06
CA VAL A 19 3.22 -1.15 -7.13
C VAL A 19 3.74 -0.02 -6.25
N TYR A 20 3.75 -0.26 -4.95
CA TYR A 20 4.17 0.69 -3.92
C TYR A 20 5.32 0.12 -3.11
N ASP A 21 6.21 1.02 -2.68
CA ASP A 21 7.24 0.70 -1.71
C ASP A 21 6.65 0.71 -0.30
N VAL A 22 6.86 -0.38 0.44
CA VAL A 22 6.55 -0.45 1.87
C VAL A 22 7.71 0.17 2.64
N ILE A 23 7.44 1.28 3.32
CA ILE A 23 8.40 2.06 4.11
C ILE A 23 8.72 1.32 5.41
N SER A 24 7.68 0.88 6.11
CA SER A 24 7.78 0.13 7.37
C SER A 24 6.58 -0.81 7.54
N VAL A 25 6.69 -1.72 8.51
CA VAL A 25 5.58 -2.59 8.92
C VAL A 25 5.37 -2.43 10.42
N GLU A 26 4.21 -1.92 10.82
CA GLU A 26 3.84 -1.71 12.22
C GLU A 26 2.56 -2.45 12.55
N ASN A 27 2.57 -3.30 13.58
CA ASN A 27 1.42 -4.10 13.98
C ASN A 27 0.77 -4.90 12.82
N GLY A 28 1.56 -5.29 11.81
CA GLY A 28 1.11 -5.99 10.61
C GLY A 28 0.54 -5.11 9.50
N TRP A 29 0.52 -3.78 9.68
CA TRP A 29 0.08 -2.82 8.67
C TRP A 29 1.28 -2.27 7.88
N TYR A 30 1.06 -2.01 6.60
CA TYR A 30 2.08 -1.46 5.71
C TYR A 30 2.03 0.06 5.70
N GLU A 31 3.15 0.69 6.06
CA GLU A 31 3.33 2.13 5.85
C GLU A 31 3.74 2.39 4.39
N ILE A 32 2.94 3.17 3.67
CA ILE A 32 3.12 3.47 2.25
C ILE A 32 2.96 4.97 2.01
N MET A 33 3.79 5.54 1.12
CA MET A 33 3.60 6.89 0.58
C MET A 33 2.49 6.85 -0.48
N GLY A 34 1.37 7.53 -0.21
CA GLY A 34 0.28 7.68 -1.18
C GLY A 34 0.66 8.60 -2.34
N GLU A 35 -0.11 8.53 -3.43
CA GLU A 35 0.11 9.40 -4.60
C GLU A 35 -0.25 10.88 -4.32
N ASP A 36 -0.91 11.15 -3.20
CA ASP A 36 -1.15 12.48 -2.63
C ASP A 36 0.07 13.08 -1.91
N GLY A 37 1.16 12.32 -1.77
CA GLY A 37 2.40 12.76 -1.11
C GLY A 37 2.37 12.63 0.41
N ASP A 38 1.33 12.00 0.96
CA ASP A 38 1.17 11.75 2.39
C ASP A 38 1.32 10.26 2.69
N GLN A 39 1.90 9.95 3.85
CA GLN A 39 2.03 8.59 4.34
C GLN A 39 0.73 8.07 4.96
N GLY A 40 0.54 6.76 4.91
CA GLY A 40 -0.56 6.08 5.58
C GLY A 40 -0.24 4.63 5.88
N PHE A 41 -0.97 4.07 6.85
CA PHE A 41 -0.94 2.64 7.15
C PHE A 41 -2.11 1.95 6.47
N PHE A 42 -1.81 0.85 5.77
CA PHE A 42 -2.80 0.07 5.03
C PHE A 42 -2.76 -1.40 5.47
N PRO A 43 -3.93 -2.05 5.61
CA PRO A 43 -3.99 -3.47 5.95
C PRO A 43 -3.43 -4.31 4.78
N PRO A 44 -2.76 -5.43 5.06
CA PRO A 44 -2.06 -6.22 4.04
C PRO A 44 -3.00 -7.01 3.12
N ASP A 45 -4.27 -7.19 3.49
CA ASP A 45 -5.24 -8.07 2.82
C ASP A 45 -5.46 -7.74 1.34
N ASP A 46 -5.35 -6.46 0.98
CA ASP A 46 -5.53 -5.97 -0.39
C ASP A 46 -4.22 -5.89 -1.18
N PHE A 47 -3.12 -6.45 -0.66
CA PHE A 47 -1.80 -6.36 -1.27
C PHE A 47 -1.21 -7.72 -1.64
N GLU A 48 -0.49 -7.74 -2.76
CA GLU A 48 0.36 -8.84 -3.19
C GLU A 48 1.82 -8.42 -3.09
N ILE A 49 2.66 -9.17 -2.38
CA ILE A 49 4.11 -8.91 -2.32
C ILE A 49 4.74 -9.29 -3.66
N VAL A 50 5.48 -8.37 -4.27
CA VAL A 50 6.10 -8.57 -5.59
C VAL A 50 7.63 -8.50 -5.56
N GLU A 51 8.24 -7.97 -4.50
CA GLU A 51 9.70 -7.92 -4.29
C GLU A 51 10.09 -7.79 -2.81
#